data_AF-A0A9X3IU05-F1
#
_entry.id   AF-A0A9X3IU05-F1
#
_cell.length_a   1.000
_cell.length_b   1.000
_cell.length_c   1.000
_cell.angle_alpha   90.00
_cell.angle_beta   90.00
_cell.angle_gamma   90.00
#
_symmetry.space_group_name_H-M   'P 1'
#
loop_
_entity.id
_entity.type
_entity.pdbx_description
1 polymer ?
#
loop_
_entity_poly.entity_id
_entity_poly.type
_entity_poly.pdbx_seq_one_letter_code
_entity_poly.pdbx_strand_id
1 'polypeptide(L)'
;MTRVQTAPSDTGTQLSVRLPDGRWALEILAKRTYEFDDAGRLGPADEQPGFVLAPEWDPAFPELLVADIDTYMYKLRTDVVVQGHVYGDGTAARVDAEVAVAGRTTRLRVVGERRCALAPTGELRFSAATAIERVPLRYTHAYGGRDRVYEAHQGNPAREDPRFHGMTDAQLDAASPYLYPRNPHGRGYLIEPTRAAVEALELPQIEDPDDPVRTDRLAVGDFMHWHRMPLPRGTDWIDYGWYPRVAMLGVVPVAGDFDRPPAEVARGLVPPALAAGDGKSRRTTPSRSATAPLSPCSCPTCAAARRSSSSTSTRVALASSCASPPRPSGDRRPQGRRGASRRTGPPHPPARARSPAPDSRVARLRPDATASRPTRFLKMPMRVAWRD
;
A
#
# COMPACT_ATOMS: atom_id res chain seq x y z
N MET A 1 14.15 -42.32 -8.28
CA MET A 1 12.86 -42.86 -7.80
C MET A 1 12.12 -41.73 -7.10
N THR A 2 10.93 -41.36 -7.58
CA THR A 2 10.10 -40.34 -6.92
C THR A 2 9.49 -40.96 -5.66
N ARG A 3 9.88 -40.49 -4.47
CA ARG A 3 9.31 -40.96 -3.21
C ARG A 3 7.87 -40.43 -3.11
N VAL A 4 6.90 -41.33 -3.18
CA VAL A 4 5.48 -40.97 -2.99
C VAL A 4 5.30 -40.59 -1.53
N GLN A 5 4.74 -39.39 -1.29
CA GLN A 5 4.42 -38.92 0.04
C GLN A 5 2.95 -39.25 0.35
N THR A 6 2.71 -40.09 1.35
CA THR A 6 1.37 -40.59 1.72
C THR A 6 0.87 -40.04 3.06
N ALA A 7 1.67 -39.25 3.76
CA ALA A 7 1.36 -38.63 5.04
C ALA A 7 1.72 -37.14 5.02
N PRO A 8 1.09 -36.30 5.87
CA PRO A 8 1.48 -34.91 6.02
C PRO A 8 2.98 -34.76 6.35
N SER A 9 3.59 -33.71 5.80
CA SER A 9 4.94 -33.23 6.11
C SER A 9 4.92 -31.71 6.20
N ASP A 10 6.07 -31.14 6.54
CA ASP A 10 6.26 -29.69 6.61
C ASP A 10 5.99 -28.98 5.28
N THR A 11 6.05 -29.69 4.14
CA THR A 11 5.87 -29.15 2.79
C THR A 11 4.73 -29.80 2.00
N GLY A 12 3.96 -30.70 2.62
CA GLY A 12 2.82 -31.36 2.01
C GLY A 12 1.75 -31.66 3.05
N THR A 13 0.56 -31.08 2.92
CA THR A 13 -0.52 -31.33 3.89
C THR A 13 -1.88 -31.45 3.21
N GLN A 14 -2.85 -32.01 3.93
CA GLN A 14 -4.21 -32.20 3.48
C GLN A 14 -5.15 -31.44 4.43
N LEU A 15 -6.04 -30.62 3.87
CA LEU A 15 -7.01 -29.83 4.61
C LEU A 15 -8.44 -30.22 4.18
N SER A 16 -9.33 -30.36 5.16
CA SER A 16 -10.77 -30.45 4.90
C SER A 16 -11.35 -29.04 4.94
N VAL A 17 -11.93 -28.60 3.84
CA VAL A 17 -12.37 -27.22 3.65
C VAL A 17 -13.83 -27.16 3.26
N ARG A 18 -14.49 -26.04 3.55
CA ARG A 18 -15.85 -25.76 3.08
C ARG A 18 -15.81 -24.64 2.06
N LEU A 19 -16.23 -24.94 0.84
CA LEU A 19 -16.24 -24.00 -0.28
C LEU A 19 -17.31 -22.91 -0.08
N PRO A 20 -17.23 -21.77 -0.80
CA PRO A 20 -18.20 -20.69 -0.69
C PRO A 20 -19.65 -21.10 -1.00
N ASP A 21 -19.87 -22.16 -1.79
CA ASP A 21 -21.18 -22.73 -2.10
C ASP A 21 -21.71 -23.68 -1.01
N GLY A 22 -20.95 -23.88 0.06
CA GLY A 22 -21.30 -24.71 1.21
C GLY A 22 -20.90 -26.18 1.10
N ARG A 23 -20.37 -26.64 -0.04
CA ARG A 23 -19.88 -28.02 -0.21
C ARG A 23 -18.57 -28.24 0.54
N TRP A 24 -18.34 -29.48 0.97
CA TRP A 24 -17.05 -29.90 1.51
C TRP A 24 -16.10 -30.26 0.37
N ALA A 25 -14.83 -29.92 0.54
CA ALA A 25 -13.75 -30.29 -0.36
C ALA A 25 -12.54 -30.74 0.45
N LEU A 26 -11.69 -31.51 -0.21
CA LEU A 26 -10.41 -31.92 0.31
C LEU A 26 -9.32 -31.25 -0.51
N GLU A 27 -8.51 -30.41 0.13
CA GLU A 27 -7.41 -29.71 -0.51
C GLU A 27 -6.08 -30.34 -0.12
N ILE A 28 -5.21 -30.50 -1.12
CA ILE A 28 -3.83 -30.94 -0.93
C ILE A 28 -2.95 -29.73 -1.19
N LEU A 29 -2.21 -29.31 -0.18
CA LEU A 29 -1.25 -28.23 -0.28
C LEU A 29 0.15 -28.82 -0.42
N ALA A 30 0.93 -28.26 -1.34
CA ALA A 30 2.34 -28.58 -1.50
C ALA A 30 3.14 -27.26 -1.57
N LYS A 31 4.18 -27.16 -0.76
CA LYS A 31 5.16 -26.06 -0.79
C LYS A 31 6.43 -26.55 -1.46
N ARG A 32 6.96 -25.76 -2.39
CA ARG A 32 8.20 -26.04 -3.10
C ARG A 32 9.02 -24.79 -3.20
N THR A 33 10.28 -24.90 -2.82
CA THR A 33 11.26 -23.84 -2.94
C THR A 33 12.19 -24.16 -4.09
N TYR A 34 12.50 -23.15 -4.89
CA TYR A 34 13.36 -23.25 -6.05
C TYR A 34 14.40 -22.14 -6.00
N GLU A 35 15.55 -22.43 -6.58
CA GLU A 35 16.66 -21.50 -6.76
C GLU A 35 16.96 -21.32 -8.24
N PHE A 36 17.58 -20.17 -8.55
CA PHE A 36 18.14 -19.91 -9.86
C PHE A 36 19.65 -20.08 -9.79
N ASP A 37 20.22 -20.88 -10.68
CA ASP A 37 21.68 -20.97 -10.83
C ASP A 37 22.26 -19.70 -11.47
N ASP A 38 23.59 -19.60 -11.56
CA ASP A 38 24.29 -18.48 -12.21
C ASP A 38 23.92 -18.30 -13.68
N ALA A 39 23.40 -19.35 -14.33
CA ALA A 39 22.90 -19.30 -15.70
C ALA A 39 21.40 -18.93 -15.76
N GLY A 40 20.77 -18.63 -14.63
CA GLY A 40 19.35 -18.27 -14.50
C GLY A 40 18.40 -19.46 -14.66
N ARG A 41 18.87 -20.70 -14.52
CA ARG A 41 18.04 -21.90 -14.61
C ARG A 41 17.41 -22.20 -13.27
N LEU A 42 16.12 -22.51 -13.28
CA LEU A 42 15.36 -22.88 -12.10
C LEU A 42 15.64 -24.35 -11.73
N GLY A 43 16.03 -24.59 -10.48
CA GLY A 43 16.17 -25.93 -9.89
C GLY A 43 15.50 -25.99 -8.52
N PRO A 44 15.11 -27.17 -8.01
CA PRO A 44 14.69 -27.31 -6.62
C PRO A 44 15.82 -26.85 -5.69
N ALA A 45 15.48 -26.08 -4.67
CA ALA A 45 16.43 -25.69 -3.63
C ALA A 45 16.76 -26.89 -2.72
N ASP A 46 17.98 -26.95 -2.20
CA ASP A 46 18.38 -27.97 -1.23
C ASP A 46 17.56 -27.85 0.06
N GLU A 47 17.32 -26.61 0.50
CA GLU A 47 16.43 -26.32 1.61
C GLU A 47 14.97 -26.21 1.14
N GLN A 48 14.08 -26.90 1.85
CA GLN A 48 12.63 -26.85 1.61
C GLN A 48 11.93 -26.43 2.90
N PRO A 49 11.89 -25.11 3.22
CA PRO A 49 11.23 -24.60 4.41
C PRO A 49 9.76 -25.03 4.47
N GLY A 50 9.29 -25.32 5.67
CA GLY A 50 7.91 -25.74 5.91
C GLY A 50 6.88 -24.64 5.65
N PHE A 51 5.60 -25.00 5.78
CA PHE A 51 4.50 -24.05 5.71
C PHE A 51 4.59 -22.98 6.79
N VAL A 52 4.25 -21.74 6.43
CA VAL A 52 3.97 -20.66 7.37
C VAL A 52 2.53 -20.87 7.88
N LEU A 53 2.41 -21.31 9.14
CA LEU A 53 1.11 -21.66 9.75
C LEU A 53 0.45 -20.49 10.48
N ALA A 54 1.23 -19.46 10.83
CA ALA A 54 0.75 -18.23 11.44
C ALA A 54 1.42 -17.04 10.73
N PRO A 55 0.72 -15.91 10.57
CA PRO A 55 1.33 -14.71 10.01
C PRO A 55 2.52 -14.25 10.85
N GLU A 56 3.56 -13.78 10.17
CA GLU A 56 4.78 -13.28 10.79
C GLU A 56 4.92 -11.78 10.51
N TRP A 57 5.13 -11.01 11.57
CA TRP A 57 5.33 -9.57 11.48
C TRP A 57 6.78 -9.19 11.76
N ASP A 58 7.20 -8.07 11.18
CA ASP A 58 8.52 -7.51 11.43
C ASP A 58 8.64 -7.09 12.90
N PRO A 59 9.67 -7.56 13.63
CA PRO A 59 9.82 -7.23 15.05
C PRO A 59 10.11 -5.73 15.30
N ALA A 60 10.70 -5.03 14.33
CA ALA A 60 10.98 -3.60 14.42
C ALA A 60 9.78 -2.75 13.96
N PHE A 61 8.92 -3.29 13.11
CA PHE A 61 7.73 -2.63 12.59
C PHE A 61 6.49 -3.51 12.80
N PRO A 62 5.90 -3.48 14.01
CA PRO A 62 4.62 -4.15 14.26
C PRO A 62 3.60 -3.67 13.23
N GLU A 63 2.85 -4.57 12.59
CA GLU A 63 1.95 -4.31 11.44
C GLU A 63 2.62 -4.23 10.06
N LEU A 64 3.90 -4.57 9.94
CA LEU A 64 4.52 -4.89 8.66
C LEU A 64 4.61 -6.41 8.52
N LEU A 65 3.78 -6.99 7.65
CA LEU A 65 3.75 -8.43 7.41
C LEU A 65 5.02 -8.87 6.66
N VAL A 66 5.74 -9.86 7.18
CA VAL A 66 6.95 -10.46 6.58
C VAL A 66 6.60 -11.75 5.84
N ALA A 67 5.67 -12.53 6.39
CA ALA A 67 5.09 -13.70 5.75
C ALA A 67 3.60 -13.83 6.12
N ASP A 68 2.77 -14.13 5.12
CA ASP A 68 1.37 -14.50 5.31
C ASP A 68 1.28 -16.04 5.45
N ILE A 69 0.12 -16.55 5.87
CA ILE A 69 -0.07 -17.99 6.03
C ILE A 69 -0.15 -18.70 4.68
N ASP A 70 0.44 -19.89 4.60
CA ASP A 70 0.40 -20.72 3.41
C ASP A 70 -0.91 -21.52 3.30
N THR A 71 -1.65 -21.64 4.39
CA THR A 71 -2.78 -22.58 4.55
C THR A 71 -4.15 -21.96 4.23
N TYR A 72 -4.19 -20.91 3.40
CA TYR A 72 -5.47 -20.38 2.91
C TYR A 72 -6.19 -21.40 2.04
N MET A 73 -7.35 -21.82 2.53
CA MET A 73 -8.21 -22.88 1.98
C MET A 73 -8.98 -22.50 0.70
N TYR A 74 -8.91 -21.25 0.24
CA TYR A 74 -9.62 -20.85 -0.98
C TYR A 74 -8.98 -19.59 -1.55
N LYS A 75 -8.21 -19.76 -2.62
CA LYS A 75 -7.60 -18.64 -3.36
C LYS A 75 -8.20 -18.54 -4.76
N LEU A 76 -8.86 -17.42 -5.05
CA LEU A 76 -9.36 -17.12 -6.40
C LEU A 76 -8.24 -16.82 -7.40
N ARG A 77 -7.07 -16.41 -6.90
CA ARG A 77 -5.90 -15.96 -7.67
C ARG A 77 -4.62 -16.30 -6.92
N THR A 78 -3.49 -16.22 -7.62
CA THR A 78 -2.15 -16.40 -7.05
C THR A 78 -1.61 -15.08 -6.52
N ASP A 79 -1.10 -15.08 -5.29
CA ASP A 79 -0.33 -13.98 -4.72
C ASP A 79 1.11 -14.07 -5.26
N VAL A 80 1.67 -12.94 -5.67
CA VAL A 80 3.06 -12.84 -6.12
C VAL A 80 3.74 -11.81 -5.25
N VAL A 81 4.74 -12.26 -4.49
CA VAL A 81 5.55 -11.44 -3.61
C VAL A 81 7.00 -11.51 -4.06
N VAL A 82 7.65 -10.35 -4.14
CA VAL A 82 9.06 -10.23 -4.49
C VAL A 82 9.72 -9.37 -3.43
N GLN A 83 10.50 -10.02 -2.57
CA GLN A 83 11.37 -9.39 -1.59
C GLN A 83 12.78 -9.33 -2.16
N GLY A 84 13.46 -8.20 -1.99
CA GLY A 84 14.78 -7.99 -2.59
C GLY A 84 15.21 -6.54 -2.54
N HIS A 85 16.11 -6.17 -3.44
CA HIS A 85 16.70 -4.84 -3.49
C HIS A 85 16.79 -4.34 -4.94
N VAL A 86 16.76 -3.03 -5.10
CA VAL A 86 17.14 -2.34 -6.33
C VAL A 86 18.49 -1.69 -6.14
N TYR A 87 19.37 -1.85 -7.14
CA TYR A 87 20.70 -1.27 -7.18
C TYR A 87 20.76 -0.25 -8.31
N GLY A 88 21.27 0.93 -8.04
CA GLY A 88 21.42 2.00 -9.04
C GLY A 88 22.84 2.17 -9.51
N ASP A 89 23.66 1.12 -9.49
CA ASP A 89 25.08 1.08 -9.89
C ASP A 89 25.99 2.16 -9.27
N GLY A 90 25.53 2.82 -8.20
CA GLY A 90 26.23 3.90 -7.53
C GLY A 90 26.18 5.25 -8.26
N THR A 91 25.57 5.33 -9.45
CA THR A 91 25.48 6.58 -10.22
C THR A 91 24.04 6.98 -10.56
N ALA A 92 23.13 6.02 -10.72
CA ALA A 92 21.76 6.30 -11.07
C ALA A 92 21.01 6.89 -9.88
N ALA A 93 20.52 8.13 -10.02
CA ALA A 93 19.61 8.73 -9.03
C ALA A 93 18.16 8.22 -9.14
N ARG A 94 17.88 7.42 -10.17
CA ARG A 94 16.57 6.82 -10.42
C ARG A 94 16.69 5.52 -11.22
N VAL A 95 15.93 4.51 -10.81
CA VAL A 95 15.79 3.22 -11.50
C VAL A 95 14.30 2.86 -11.59
N ASP A 96 13.81 2.54 -12.79
CA ASP A 96 12.47 1.97 -12.95
C ASP A 96 12.59 0.43 -12.98
N ALA A 97 11.91 -0.25 -12.04
CA ALA A 97 11.91 -1.70 -11.87
C ALA A 97 10.53 -2.29 -12.21
N GLU A 98 10.50 -3.55 -12.64
CA GLU A 98 9.29 -4.22 -13.13
C GLU A 98 9.26 -5.69 -12.70
N VAL A 99 8.15 -6.11 -12.08
CA VAL A 99 7.82 -7.52 -11.85
C VAL A 99 6.70 -7.90 -12.81
N ALA A 100 6.90 -8.96 -13.61
CA ALA A 100 5.92 -9.42 -14.58
C ALA A 100 5.66 -10.93 -14.42
N VAL A 101 4.39 -11.31 -14.26
CA VAL A 101 3.96 -12.71 -14.13
C VAL A 101 2.67 -12.91 -14.95
N ALA A 102 2.68 -13.87 -15.86
CA ALA A 102 1.52 -14.26 -16.68
C ALA A 102 0.76 -13.06 -17.31
N GLY A 103 1.50 -12.11 -17.90
CA GLY A 103 0.93 -10.92 -18.55
C GLY A 103 0.47 -9.80 -17.60
N ARG A 104 0.56 -9.99 -16.28
CA ARG A 104 0.40 -8.90 -15.30
C ARG A 104 1.74 -8.27 -14.99
N THR A 105 1.73 -6.96 -14.74
CA THR A 105 2.94 -6.19 -14.51
C THR A 105 2.77 -5.22 -13.35
N THR A 106 3.69 -5.27 -12.40
CA THR A 106 3.85 -4.28 -11.33
C THR A 106 5.12 -3.49 -11.60
N ARG A 107 4.97 -2.20 -11.93
CA ARG A 107 6.10 -1.28 -12.06
C ARG A 107 6.32 -0.50 -10.77
N LEU A 108 7.58 -0.19 -10.50
CA LEU A 108 8.07 0.59 -9.36
C LEU A 108 9.04 1.62 -9.90
N ARG A 109 9.00 2.83 -9.35
CA ARG A 109 10.04 3.83 -9.55
C ARG A 109 10.85 3.96 -8.28
N VAL A 110 12.12 3.59 -8.34
CA VAL A 110 13.06 3.79 -7.25
C VAL A 110 13.81 5.09 -7.50
N VAL A 111 13.78 5.99 -6.52
CA VAL A 111 14.45 7.29 -6.53
C VAL A 111 15.44 7.31 -5.39
N GLY A 112 16.60 7.91 -5.60
CA GLY A 112 17.56 8.15 -4.53
C GLY A 112 16.98 9.05 -3.43
N GLU A 113 17.71 9.16 -2.33
CA GLU A 113 17.28 9.96 -1.20
C GLU A 113 17.08 11.42 -1.61
N ARG A 114 16.03 12.02 -1.07
CA ARG A 114 15.70 13.43 -1.26
C ARG A 114 15.37 14.03 0.09
N ARG A 115 15.65 15.32 0.24
CA ARG A 115 15.22 16.12 1.39
C ARG A 115 14.05 17.01 0.98
N CYS A 116 13.13 17.23 1.90
CA CYS A 116 12.10 18.24 1.77
C CYS A 116 12.49 19.48 2.57
N ALA A 117 12.24 20.66 2.03
CA ALA A 117 12.44 21.92 2.73
C ALA A 117 11.23 22.84 2.54
N LEU A 118 10.91 23.62 3.57
CA LEU A 118 9.89 24.65 3.52
C LEU A 118 10.55 26.00 3.27
N ALA A 119 10.31 26.58 2.09
CA ALA A 119 10.82 27.91 1.75
C ALA A 119 10.19 29.00 2.63
N PRO A 120 10.82 30.18 2.77
CA PRO A 120 10.22 31.32 3.49
C PRO A 120 8.85 31.75 2.96
N THR A 121 8.55 31.44 1.69
CA THR A 121 7.24 31.68 1.06
C THR A 121 6.16 30.67 1.46
N GLY A 122 6.50 29.65 2.25
CA GLY A 122 5.62 28.53 2.60
C GLY A 122 5.56 27.42 1.54
N GLU A 123 6.36 27.50 0.49
CA GLU A 123 6.41 26.50 -0.57
C GLU A 123 7.31 25.31 -0.18
N LEU A 124 6.81 24.08 -0.36
CA LEU A 124 7.61 22.86 -0.22
C LEU A 124 8.52 22.65 -1.44
N ARG A 125 9.77 22.29 -1.20
CA ARG A 125 10.76 21.99 -2.25
C ARG A 125 11.50 20.70 -1.95
N PHE A 126 11.67 19.88 -2.99
CA PHE A 126 12.52 18.70 -2.92
C PHE A 126 13.93 19.03 -3.40
N SER A 127 14.93 18.44 -2.74
CA SER A 127 16.28 18.39 -3.29
C SER A 127 16.32 17.53 -4.56
N ALA A 128 17.44 17.63 -5.30
CA ALA A 128 17.79 16.58 -6.26
C ALA A 128 17.91 15.22 -5.52
N ALA A 129 17.58 14.14 -6.22
CA ALA A 129 17.80 12.79 -5.73
C ALA A 129 19.29 12.45 -5.73
N THR A 130 19.76 11.81 -4.68
CA THR A 130 21.13 11.27 -4.60
C THR A 130 21.27 10.03 -5.49
N ALA A 131 22.51 9.59 -5.75
CA ALA A 131 22.74 8.32 -6.42
C ALA A 131 22.26 7.14 -5.55
N ILE A 132 21.71 6.12 -6.19
CA ILE A 132 21.21 4.93 -5.52
C ILE A 132 22.32 3.88 -5.43
N GLU A 133 22.75 3.60 -4.20
CA GLU A 133 23.57 2.42 -3.92
C GLU A 133 22.68 1.16 -3.91
N ARG A 134 21.72 1.14 -2.98
CA ARG A 134 20.82 0.00 -2.74
C ARG A 134 19.55 0.47 -2.04
N VAL A 135 18.39 0.01 -2.50
CA VAL A 135 17.08 0.26 -1.85
C VAL A 135 16.34 -1.05 -1.64
N PRO A 136 16.00 -1.43 -0.39
CA PRO A 136 15.13 -2.57 -0.13
C PRO A 136 13.74 -2.39 -0.74
N LEU A 137 13.23 -3.41 -1.42
CA LEU A 137 11.86 -3.45 -1.97
C LEU A 137 10.84 -3.71 -0.86
N ARG A 138 10.70 -2.76 0.08
CA ARG A 138 9.78 -2.83 1.23
C ARG A 138 8.90 -1.60 1.32
N TYR A 139 7.73 -1.74 1.92
CA TYR A 139 6.79 -0.62 2.10
C TYR A 139 7.32 0.49 3.02
N THR A 140 8.31 0.20 3.87
CA THR A 140 9.00 1.22 4.68
C THR A 140 9.76 2.27 3.87
N HIS A 141 10.03 1.99 2.59
CA HIS A 141 10.63 2.94 1.63
C HIS A 141 9.60 3.53 0.66
N ALA A 142 8.33 3.12 0.74
CA ALA A 142 7.25 3.60 -0.10
C ALA A 142 6.47 4.75 0.53
N TYR A 143 5.62 5.42 -0.26
CA TYR A 143 4.80 6.52 0.24
C TYR A 143 3.91 6.09 1.41
N GLY A 144 3.83 6.91 2.46
CA GLY A 144 2.98 6.68 3.63
C GLY A 144 3.59 7.22 4.90
N GLY A 145 3.34 6.54 6.02
CA GLY A 145 3.90 6.90 7.32
C GLY A 145 2.90 7.57 8.25
N ARG A 146 3.43 8.37 9.16
CA ARG A 146 2.71 9.06 10.24
C ARG A 146 3.26 10.46 10.43
N ASP A 147 2.39 11.45 10.57
CA ASP A 147 2.82 12.80 10.97
C ASP A 147 2.97 12.88 12.51
N ARG A 148 4.14 12.44 12.99
CA ARG A 148 4.45 12.42 14.44
C ARG A 148 4.48 13.80 15.06
N VAL A 149 4.85 14.84 14.29
CA VAL A 149 4.91 16.21 14.80
C VAL A 149 3.50 16.74 15.01
N TYR A 150 2.64 16.60 14.01
CA TYR A 150 1.24 17.02 14.12
C TYR A 150 0.53 16.30 15.28
N GLU A 151 0.72 14.98 15.40
CA GLU A 151 0.09 14.23 16.47
C GLU A 151 0.62 14.57 17.86
N ALA A 152 1.93 14.82 18.02
CA ALA A 152 2.47 15.27 19.30
C ALA A 152 1.84 16.59 19.75
N HIS A 153 1.43 17.45 18.81
CA HIS A 153 0.74 18.70 19.10
C HIS A 153 -0.76 18.53 19.35
N GLN A 154 -1.46 17.68 18.59
CA GLN A 154 -2.92 17.52 18.69
C GLN A 154 -3.37 16.43 19.68
N GLY A 155 -2.48 15.51 20.04
CA GLY A 155 -2.85 14.26 20.70
C GLY A 155 -3.56 13.28 19.77
N ASN A 156 -3.58 12.00 20.15
CA ASN A 156 -4.31 10.97 19.44
C ASN A 156 -5.77 10.94 19.91
N PRO A 157 -6.76 11.36 19.09
CA PRO A 157 -8.16 11.43 19.50
C PRO A 157 -8.76 10.06 19.82
N ALA A 158 -8.18 8.95 19.32
CA ALA A 158 -8.63 7.60 19.68
C ALA A 158 -8.50 7.31 21.18
N ARG A 159 -7.57 7.99 21.88
CA ARG A 159 -7.36 7.83 23.33
C ARG A 159 -8.49 8.43 24.17
N GLU A 160 -9.22 9.40 23.62
CA GLU A 160 -10.29 10.11 24.33
C GLU A 160 -11.70 9.62 23.94
N ASP A 161 -11.79 8.86 22.85
CA ASP A 161 -13.06 8.40 22.32
C ASP A 161 -13.57 7.14 23.05
N PRO A 162 -14.78 7.19 23.66
CA PRO A 162 -15.35 6.08 24.41
C PRO A 162 -15.47 4.75 23.65
N ARG A 163 -15.49 4.80 22.31
CA ARG A 163 -15.58 3.61 21.45
C ARG A 163 -14.32 2.75 21.50
N PHE A 164 -13.18 3.33 21.88
CA PHE A 164 -11.91 2.62 22.02
C PHE A 164 -11.53 2.34 23.48
N HIS A 165 -12.46 2.56 24.42
CA HIS A 165 -12.25 2.17 25.81
C HIS A 165 -11.94 0.67 25.93
N GLY A 166 -10.90 0.34 26.69
CA GLY A 166 -10.44 -1.04 26.90
C GLY A 166 -9.45 -1.55 25.85
N MET A 167 -9.12 -0.75 24.83
CA MET A 167 -7.97 -1.03 23.95
C MET A 167 -6.65 -0.76 24.69
N THR A 168 -5.62 -1.52 24.32
CA THR A 168 -4.26 -1.29 24.82
C THR A 168 -3.66 -0.04 24.20
N ASP A 169 -2.61 0.52 24.81
CA ASP A 169 -1.89 1.66 24.25
C ASP A 169 -1.37 1.40 22.82
N ALA A 170 -0.91 0.17 22.54
CA ALA A 170 -0.46 -0.22 21.21
C ALA A 170 -1.61 -0.23 20.18
N GLN A 171 -2.80 -0.70 20.57
CA GLN A 171 -3.98 -0.67 19.71
C GLN A 171 -4.47 0.75 19.45
N LEU A 172 -4.43 1.61 20.47
CA LEU A 172 -4.78 3.03 20.31
C LEU A 172 -3.77 3.75 19.42
N ASP A 173 -2.48 3.42 19.54
CA ASP A 173 -1.42 3.97 18.68
C ASP A 173 -1.63 3.59 17.21
N ALA A 174 -1.92 2.32 16.96
CA ALA A 174 -2.30 1.78 15.64
C ALA A 174 -3.59 2.39 15.07
N ALA A 175 -4.50 2.85 15.94
CA ALA A 175 -5.75 3.49 15.56
C ALA A 175 -5.62 5.00 15.33
N SER A 176 -4.40 5.57 15.40
CA SER A 176 -4.19 7.00 15.18
C SER A 176 -4.69 7.42 13.79
N PRO A 177 -5.55 8.45 13.69
CA PRO A 177 -6.03 8.93 12.40
C PRO A 177 -4.93 9.60 11.56
N TYR A 178 -3.77 9.87 12.17
CA TYR A 178 -2.63 10.50 11.50
C TYR A 178 -1.66 9.49 10.88
N LEU A 179 -1.97 8.19 10.97
CA LEU A 179 -1.33 7.13 10.19
C LEU A 179 -1.91 7.13 8.78
N TYR A 180 -1.06 6.93 7.77
CA TYR A 180 -1.52 6.75 6.41
C TYR A 180 -2.15 5.36 6.23
N PRO A 181 -3.47 5.23 5.99
CA PRO A 181 -4.12 3.93 6.13
C PRO A 181 -3.69 2.86 5.12
N ARG A 182 -3.05 3.25 4.02
CA ARG A 182 -2.54 2.31 3.00
C ARG A 182 -1.14 1.76 3.34
N ASN A 183 -0.39 2.48 4.15
CA ASN A 183 0.99 2.16 4.52
C ASN A 183 1.43 3.00 5.73
N PRO A 184 1.07 2.60 6.96
CA PRO A 184 1.39 3.33 8.19
C PRO A 184 2.90 3.44 8.48
N HIS A 185 3.71 2.55 7.91
CA HIS A 185 5.17 2.50 8.09
C HIS A 185 5.97 3.13 6.93
N GLY A 186 5.28 3.74 5.97
CA GLY A 186 5.92 4.42 4.84
C GLY A 186 6.56 5.75 5.20
N ARG A 187 6.87 6.52 4.16
CA ARG A 187 7.52 7.85 4.24
C ARG A 187 6.78 8.89 3.42
N GLY A 188 6.83 10.16 3.81
CA GLY A 188 6.27 11.27 3.04
C GLY A 188 4.83 11.66 3.34
N TYR A 189 4.18 11.11 4.37
CA TYR A 189 2.83 11.52 4.77
C TYR A 189 2.86 12.62 5.83
N LEU A 190 2.23 13.77 5.53
CA LEU A 190 2.05 14.88 6.46
C LEU A 190 0.58 15.29 6.53
N ILE A 191 0.13 15.71 7.71
CA ILE A 191 -1.15 16.43 7.85
C ILE A 191 -0.91 17.90 7.49
N GLU A 192 0.04 18.56 8.16
CA GLU A 192 0.36 19.96 7.92
C GLU A 192 1.86 20.17 7.65
N PRO A 193 2.24 21.01 6.67
CA PRO A 193 3.63 21.22 6.29
C PRO A 193 4.31 22.27 7.20
N THR A 194 4.28 22.07 8.51
CA THR A 194 5.01 22.95 9.44
C THR A 194 6.53 22.78 9.26
N ARG A 195 7.33 23.79 9.64
CA ARG A 195 8.80 23.68 9.54
C ARG A 195 9.33 22.43 10.26
N ALA A 196 8.88 22.19 11.50
CA ALA A 196 9.29 21.04 12.28
C ALA A 196 8.87 19.70 11.63
N ALA A 197 7.65 19.62 11.11
CA ALA A 197 7.18 18.42 10.41
C ALA A 197 7.97 18.14 9.14
N VAL A 198 8.30 19.17 8.36
CA VAL A 198 9.10 19.05 7.13
C VAL A 198 10.56 18.68 7.43
N GLU A 199 11.15 19.22 8.49
CA GLU A 199 12.51 18.88 8.93
C GLU A 199 12.62 17.43 9.43
N ALA A 200 11.55 16.90 10.06
CA ALA A 200 11.47 15.51 10.50
C ALA A 200 11.07 14.54 9.38
N LEU A 201 10.68 15.04 8.20
CA LEU A 201 10.13 14.21 7.13
C LEU A 201 11.21 13.52 6.31
N GLU A 202 11.13 12.20 6.25
CA GLU A 202 11.80 11.43 5.20
C GLU A 202 10.88 11.30 3.97
N LEU A 203 11.45 11.47 2.77
CA LEU A 203 10.73 11.22 1.51
C LEU A 203 10.86 9.76 1.10
N PRO A 204 9.82 9.18 0.46
CA PRO A 204 9.90 7.81 -0.01
C PRO A 204 10.90 7.68 -1.16
N GLN A 205 11.52 6.51 -1.23
CA GLN A 205 12.41 6.10 -2.31
C GLN A 205 11.69 5.22 -3.33
N ILE A 206 10.57 4.60 -2.97
CA ILE A 206 9.76 3.78 -3.87
C ILE A 206 8.44 4.51 -4.16
N GLU A 207 8.21 4.78 -5.43
CA GLU A 207 7.04 5.49 -5.91
C GLU A 207 6.29 4.68 -6.98
N ASP A 208 5.01 4.99 -7.15
CA ASP A 208 4.28 4.58 -8.33
C ASP A 208 4.73 5.45 -9.52
N PRO A 209 5.24 4.86 -10.62
CA PRO A 209 5.68 5.63 -11.79
C PRO A 209 4.56 6.47 -12.44
N ASP A 210 3.29 6.08 -12.26
CA ASP A 210 2.11 6.74 -12.80
C ASP A 210 1.48 7.73 -11.78
N ASP A 211 1.95 7.74 -10.53
CA ASP A 211 1.53 8.67 -9.48
C ASP A 211 2.69 9.03 -8.54
N PRO A 212 3.74 9.69 -9.08
CA PRO A 212 4.93 10.03 -8.31
C PRO A 212 4.61 11.05 -7.22
N VAL A 213 5.42 11.05 -6.16
CA VAL A 213 5.24 11.98 -5.04
C VAL A 213 5.62 13.38 -5.48
N ARG A 214 4.74 14.34 -5.17
CA ARG A 214 4.88 15.74 -5.54
C ARG A 214 4.69 16.61 -4.30
N THR A 215 5.31 17.78 -4.32
CA THR A 215 5.27 18.75 -3.20
C THR A 215 3.84 19.21 -2.89
N ASP A 216 2.99 19.36 -3.90
CA ASP A 216 1.58 19.75 -3.78
C ASP A 216 0.66 18.64 -3.24
N ARG A 217 1.19 17.43 -3.05
CA ARG A 217 0.47 16.26 -2.52
C ARG A 217 1.23 15.57 -1.39
N LEU A 218 2.02 16.32 -0.65
CA LEU A 218 2.75 15.82 0.53
C LEU A 218 1.94 16.02 1.81
N ALA A 219 1.37 17.22 1.99
CA ALA A 219 0.47 17.55 3.09
C ALA A 219 -0.98 17.29 2.69
N VAL A 220 -1.68 16.46 3.47
CA VAL A 220 -3.09 16.12 3.23
C VAL A 220 -4.06 17.21 3.71
N GLY A 221 -3.63 18.04 4.67
CA GLY A 221 -4.41 19.09 5.32
C GLY A 221 -5.40 18.54 6.34
N ASP A 222 -6.29 17.65 5.89
CA ASP A 222 -7.27 16.96 6.74
C ASP A 222 -7.08 15.45 6.54
N PHE A 223 -6.86 14.73 7.64
CA PHE A 223 -6.62 13.28 7.61
C PHE A 223 -7.73 12.49 6.92
N MET A 224 -8.95 13.02 6.87
CA MET A 224 -10.09 12.41 6.15
C MET A 224 -9.89 12.38 4.63
N HIS A 225 -8.94 13.14 4.09
CA HIS A 225 -8.61 13.17 2.67
C HIS A 225 -7.45 12.22 2.29
N TRP A 226 -7.05 11.29 3.16
CA TRP A 226 -5.97 10.35 2.89
C TRP A 226 -6.16 9.58 1.56
N HIS A 227 -7.40 9.28 1.17
CA HIS A 227 -7.71 8.55 -0.07
C HIS A 227 -7.27 9.30 -1.33
N ARG A 228 -7.06 10.62 -1.23
CA ARG A 228 -6.56 11.50 -2.29
C ARG A 228 -5.04 11.46 -2.45
N MET A 229 -4.32 10.93 -1.47
CA MET A 229 -2.85 10.93 -1.45
C MET A 229 -2.26 9.82 -2.33
N PRO A 230 -0.98 9.92 -2.73
CA PRO A 230 -0.33 8.94 -3.61
C PRO A 230 -0.43 7.50 -3.12
N LEU A 231 -0.56 6.54 -4.04
CA LEU A 231 -0.57 5.13 -3.65
C LEU A 231 0.82 4.68 -3.18
N PRO A 232 0.93 3.93 -2.07
CA PRO A 232 2.16 3.21 -1.79
C PRO A 232 2.39 2.19 -2.90
N ARG A 233 3.64 2.01 -3.29
CA ARG A 233 4.04 1.02 -4.28
C ARG A 233 5.05 0.08 -3.66
N GLY A 234 4.85 -1.23 -3.84
CA GLY A 234 5.73 -2.26 -3.33
C GLY A 234 5.46 -3.61 -4.00
N THR A 235 6.31 -4.59 -3.71
CA THR A 235 6.16 -5.99 -4.14
C THR A 235 6.17 -6.94 -2.94
N ASP A 236 6.15 -6.40 -1.73
CA ASP A 236 6.14 -7.14 -0.48
C ASP A 236 4.69 -7.45 -0.04
N TRP A 237 4.54 -8.16 1.07
CA TRP A 237 3.25 -8.39 1.70
C TRP A 237 2.59 -7.08 2.16
N ILE A 238 1.26 -7.03 2.08
CA ILE A 238 0.44 -5.94 2.61
C ILE A 238 -0.23 -6.46 3.87
N ASP A 239 -0.17 -5.74 4.98
CA ASP A 239 -0.80 -6.18 6.22
C ASP A 239 -2.33 -6.20 6.15
N TYR A 240 -2.98 -7.09 6.92
CA TYR A 240 -4.43 -7.22 6.94
C TYR A 240 -5.15 -5.95 7.41
N GLY A 241 -4.53 -5.19 8.32
CA GLY A 241 -5.05 -3.95 8.88
C GLY A 241 -4.94 -2.75 7.93
N TRP A 242 -4.20 -2.89 6.84
CA TRP A 242 -4.02 -1.79 5.89
C TRP A 242 -5.13 -1.75 4.85
N TYR A 243 -5.47 -0.54 4.41
CA TYR A 243 -6.29 -0.36 3.21
C TYR A 243 -5.49 -0.81 1.97
N PRO A 244 -6.10 -1.58 1.04
CA PRO A 244 -7.52 -1.93 0.96
C PRO A 244 -7.92 -3.27 1.60
N ARG A 245 -6.98 -4.05 2.17
CA ARG A 245 -7.29 -5.40 2.72
C ARG A 245 -8.34 -5.33 3.83
N VAL A 246 -8.18 -4.40 4.76
CA VAL A 246 -9.11 -4.21 5.89
C VAL A 246 -10.53 -3.84 5.42
N ALA A 247 -10.64 -3.09 4.31
CA ALA A 247 -11.92 -2.71 3.71
C ALA A 247 -12.67 -3.89 3.08
N MET A 248 -11.96 -4.93 2.62
CA MET A 248 -12.58 -6.17 2.14
C MET A 248 -13.25 -6.95 3.28
N LEU A 249 -12.87 -6.69 4.53
CA LEU A 249 -13.50 -7.21 5.74
C LEU A 249 -14.65 -6.32 6.24
N GLY A 250 -14.99 -5.26 5.51
CA GLY A 250 -16.06 -4.31 5.88
C GLY A 250 -15.62 -3.21 6.83
N VAL A 251 -14.31 -3.08 7.08
CA VAL A 251 -13.76 -2.03 7.95
C VAL A 251 -13.03 -1.01 7.08
N VAL A 252 -13.56 0.21 6.98
CA VAL A 252 -12.87 1.30 6.28
C VAL A 252 -12.19 2.19 7.32
N PRO A 253 -10.89 2.52 7.12
CA PRO A 253 -10.18 3.44 8.00
C PRO A 253 -10.91 4.78 8.10
N VAL A 254 -10.64 5.52 9.19
CA VAL A 254 -11.29 6.79 9.55
C VAL A 254 -11.39 7.72 8.34
N ALA A 255 -12.54 7.64 7.67
CA ALA A 255 -12.96 8.44 6.55
C ALA A 255 -14.48 8.52 6.64
N GLY A 256 -15.02 9.69 6.32
CA GLY A 256 -16.43 9.80 5.99
C GLY A 256 -16.65 9.19 4.60
N ASP A 257 -17.79 9.50 4.00
CA ASP A 257 -17.99 9.17 2.59
C ASP A 257 -16.87 9.81 1.75
N PHE A 258 -16.25 9.04 0.87
CA PHE A 258 -15.24 9.58 -0.03
C PHE A 258 -15.88 10.56 -1.01
N ASP A 259 -15.36 11.79 -1.08
CA ASP A 259 -15.80 12.80 -2.04
C ASP A 259 -15.51 12.41 -3.51
N ARG A 260 -14.60 11.47 -3.71
CA ARG A 260 -14.28 10.85 -4.99
C ARG A 260 -13.76 9.42 -4.76
N PRO A 261 -13.96 8.50 -5.71
CA PRO A 261 -13.45 7.15 -5.57
C PRO A 261 -11.93 7.12 -5.30
N PRO A 262 -11.46 6.25 -4.39
CA PRO A 262 -10.03 6.08 -4.15
C PRO A 262 -9.34 5.56 -5.41
N ALA A 263 -8.06 5.89 -5.58
CA ALA A 263 -7.31 5.57 -6.80
C ALA A 263 -7.30 4.06 -7.12
N GLU A 264 -7.36 3.20 -6.11
CA GLU A 264 -7.46 1.75 -6.27
C GLU A 264 -8.73 1.32 -7.00
N VAL A 265 -9.87 1.96 -6.72
CA VAL A 265 -11.13 1.69 -7.42
C VAL A 265 -11.06 2.21 -8.84
N ALA A 266 -10.59 3.46 -9.01
CA ALA A 266 -10.46 4.09 -10.32
C ALA A 266 -9.52 3.31 -11.27
N ARG A 267 -8.52 2.62 -10.71
CA ARG A 267 -7.57 1.77 -11.45
C ARG A 267 -7.99 0.30 -11.54
N GLY A 268 -9.14 -0.08 -10.99
CA GLY A 268 -9.62 -1.46 -10.99
C GLY A 268 -8.75 -2.43 -10.16
N LEU A 269 -8.00 -1.92 -9.20
CA LEU A 269 -7.18 -2.74 -8.27
C LEU A 269 -8.04 -3.38 -7.18
N VAL A 270 -9.18 -2.76 -6.87
CA VAL A 270 -10.14 -3.25 -5.87
C VAL A 270 -11.58 -3.17 -6.42
N PRO A 271 -12.54 -3.91 -5.85
CA PRO A 271 -13.91 -3.90 -6.33
C PRO A 271 -14.57 -2.52 -6.27
N PRO A 272 -15.45 -2.17 -7.24
CA PRO A 272 -16.19 -0.90 -7.24
C PRO A 272 -17.04 -0.67 -5.98
N ALA A 273 -17.40 -1.72 -5.25
CA ALA A 273 -18.13 -1.60 -3.99
C ALA A 273 -17.38 -0.79 -2.91
N LEU A 274 -16.07 -0.59 -3.05
CA LEU A 274 -15.27 0.25 -2.15
C LEU A 274 -15.22 1.73 -2.59
N ALA A 275 -15.94 2.13 -3.64
CA ALA A 275 -15.91 3.49 -4.18
C ALA A 275 -16.37 4.56 -3.18
N ALA A 276 -17.33 4.23 -2.32
CA ALA A 276 -17.97 5.18 -1.41
C ALA A 276 -17.20 5.38 -0.09
N GLY A 277 -16.29 4.48 0.27
CA GLY A 277 -15.62 4.53 1.58
C GLY A 277 -16.51 4.23 2.78
N ASP A 278 -17.77 3.85 2.55
CA ASP A 278 -18.75 3.67 3.62
C ASP A 278 -18.69 2.30 4.30
N GLY A 279 -17.73 1.44 3.89
CA GLY A 279 -17.57 0.07 4.37
C GLY A 279 -18.74 -0.86 4.03
N LYS A 280 -19.76 -0.38 3.32
CA LYS A 280 -20.91 -1.19 2.89
C LYS A 280 -20.51 -1.96 1.65
N SER A 281 -19.57 -2.89 1.80
CA SER A 281 -19.39 -3.97 0.83
C SER A 281 -20.61 -4.89 0.87
N ARG A 282 -21.74 -4.45 0.29
CA ARG A 282 -22.84 -5.37 0.01
C ARG A 282 -22.27 -6.42 -0.94
N ARG A 283 -22.01 -7.63 -0.43
CA ARG A 283 -22.01 -8.83 -1.26
C ARG A 283 -23.40 -8.92 -1.86
N THR A 284 -23.61 -8.33 -3.04
CA THR A 284 -24.81 -8.54 -3.86
C THR A 284 -24.73 -9.88 -4.59
N THR A 285 -24.29 -10.92 -3.88
CA THR A 285 -24.51 -12.29 -4.32
C THR A 285 -25.66 -12.82 -3.46
N PRO A 286 -26.80 -13.23 -4.02
CA PRO A 286 -27.85 -13.85 -3.24
C PRO A 286 -27.37 -15.24 -2.84
N SER A 287 -26.54 -15.35 -1.80
CA SER A 287 -26.42 -16.62 -1.09
C SER A 287 -27.74 -16.79 -0.35
N ARG A 288 -28.62 -17.62 -0.91
CA ARG A 288 -29.73 -18.21 -0.15
C ARG A 288 -29.18 -18.63 1.21
N SER A 289 -29.78 -18.09 2.25
CA SER A 289 -29.58 -18.44 3.64
C SER A 289 -29.47 -19.97 3.79
N ALA A 290 -28.27 -20.46 4.02
CA ALA A 290 -28.05 -21.68 4.75
C ALA A 290 -27.36 -21.26 6.04
N THR A 291 -28.18 -21.09 7.08
CA THR A 291 -27.76 -21.07 8.48
C THR A 291 -26.98 -22.35 8.73
N ALA A 292 -25.67 -22.29 8.57
CA ALA A 292 -24.77 -23.29 9.08
C ALA A 292 -23.94 -22.64 10.18
N PRO A 293 -23.89 -23.23 11.38
CA PRO A 293 -23.08 -22.68 12.47
C PRO A 293 -21.62 -22.60 12.00
N LEU A 294 -21.03 -21.41 12.15
CA LEU A 294 -19.61 -21.21 11.96
C LEU A 294 -18.86 -22.14 12.93
N SER A 295 -18.12 -23.12 12.41
CA SER A 295 -17.15 -23.88 13.21
C SER A 295 -16.22 -22.91 13.95
N PRO A 296 -15.85 -23.21 15.20
CA PRO A 296 -15.01 -22.33 16.00
C PRO A 296 -13.64 -22.17 15.35
N CYS A 297 -13.30 -20.92 15.02
CA CYS A 297 -11.96 -20.52 14.63
C CYS A 297 -11.08 -20.62 15.88
N SER A 298 -10.11 -21.53 15.88
CA SER A 298 -9.17 -21.79 16.97
C SER A 298 -8.03 -20.76 17.08
N CYS A 299 -8.15 -19.64 16.38
CA CYS A 299 -7.22 -18.51 16.49
C CYS A 299 -7.45 -17.74 17.80
N PRO A 300 -6.43 -17.56 18.66
CA PRO A 300 -6.54 -16.84 19.94
C PRO A 300 -7.11 -15.42 19.81
N THR A 301 -6.80 -14.73 18.70
CA THR A 301 -7.22 -13.36 18.42
C THR A 301 -8.72 -13.26 18.11
N CYS A 302 -9.31 -14.30 17.53
CA CYS A 302 -10.76 -14.36 17.23
C CYS A 302 -11.61 -14.71 18.47
N ALA A 303 -11.02 -15.34 19.48
CA ALA A 303 -11.72 -15.73 20.71
C ALA A 303 -11.98 -14.53 21.65
N ALA A 304 -11.12 -13.49 21.59
CA ALA A 304 -11.29 -12.27 22.38
C ALA A 304 -12.51 -11.44 21.94
N ALA A 305 -12.83 -11.43 20.64
CA ALA A 305 -13.96 -10.67 20.09
C ALA A 305 -15.35 -11.27 20.41
N ARG A 306 -15.43 -12.51 20.88
CA ARG A 306 -16.73 -13.20 21.10
C ARG A 306 -17.33 -12.97 22.49
N ARG A 307 -16.58 -12.42 23.44
CA ARG A 307 -17.08 -12.26 24.83
C ARG A 307 -17.93 -11.01 25.04
N SER A 308 -18.16 -10.17 24.01
CA SER A 308 -18.83 -8.86 24.20
C SER A 308 -20.03 -8.58 23.27
N SER A 309 -20.64 -9.58 22.63
CA SER A 309 -21.80 -9.33 21.76
C SER A 309 -23.11 -9.88 22.35
N SER A 310 -23.77 -9.10 23.21
CA SER A 310 -25.23 -9.06 23.24
C SER A 310 -25.70 -7.87 22.39
N SER A 311 -26.48 -8.19 21.37
CA SER A 311 -27.23 -7.33 20.44
C SER A 311 -27.37 -5.84 20.81
N THR A 312 -26.96 -4.96 19.90
CA THR A 312 -27.84 -4.01 19.18
C THR A 312 -27.02 -3.34 18.06
N SER A 313 -27.51 -3.44 16.83
CA SER A 313 -26.97 -2.71 15.68
C SER A 313 -27.29 -1.21 15.86
N THR A 314 -26.36 -0.45 16.42
CA THR A 314 -26.49 1.01 16.49
C THR A 314 -25.76 1.65 15.31
N ARG A 315 -26.53 2.30 14.43
CA ARG A 315 -26.03 3.24 13.41
C ARG A 315 -25.38 4.43 14.11
N VAL A 316 -24.21 4.86 13.65
CA VAL A 316 -23.74 6.24 13.89
C VAL A 316 -22.98 6.73 12.67
N ALA A 317 -23.54 7.75 12.01
CA ALA A 317 -22.79 8.60 11.09
C ALA A 317 -21.96 9.58 11.92
N LEU A 318 -20.67 9.71 11.61
CA LEU A 318 -19.80 10.73 12.18
C LEU A 318 -20.20 12.09 11.59
N ALA A 319 -21.02 12.84 12.31
CA ALA A 319 -21.07 14.29 12.17
C ALA A 319 -20.13 14.88 13.22
N SER A 320 -18.83 14.97 12.91
CA SER A 320 -17.92 15.78 13.73
C SER A 320 -18.03 17.23 13.26
N SER A 321 -18.70 18.06 14.06
CA SER A 321 -18.57 19.51 13.96
C SER A 321 -17.22 19.91 14.55
N CYS A 322 -16.12 19.64 13.83
CA CYS A 322 -14.86 20.31 14.11
C CYS A 322 -14.99 21.74 13.57
N ALA A 323 -15.24 22.69 14.46
CA ALA A 323 -15.20 24.10 14.13
C ALA A 323 -13.82 24.43 13.55
N SER A 324 -13.79 24.98 12.33
CA SER A 324 -12.56 25.49 11.73
C SER A 324 -11.95 26.56 12.65
N PRO A 325 -10.61 26.60 12.84
CA PRO A 325 -9.99 27.66 13.64
C PRO A 325 -10.24 29.03 12.99
N PRO A 326 -10.38 30.11 13.78
CA PRO A 326 -10.65 31.45 13.26
C PRO A 326 -9.47 31.92 12.40
N ARG A 327 -9.78 32.46 11.22
CA ARG A 327 -8.80 33.13 10.35
C ARG A 327 -8.20 34.33 11.09
N PRO A 328 -6.88 34.59 10.97
CA PRO A 328 -6.30 35.81 11.51
C PRO A 328 -6.87 37.02 10.75
N SER A 329 -7.43 37.95 11.51
CA SER A 329 -7.90 39.26 11.05
C SER A 329 -6.69 40.10 10.60
N GLY A 330 -6.52 40.19 9.28
CA GLY A 330 -5.55 41.06 8.63
C GLY A 330 -6.19 42.36 8.15
N ASP A 331 -5.53 43.45 8.50
CA ASP A 331 -5.95 44.85 8.45
C ASP A 331 -6.41 45.43 7.10
N ARG A 332 -7.30 46.41 7.27
CA ARG A 332 -7.59 47.64 6.49
C ARG A 332 -6.86 47.84 5.16
N ARG A 333 -7.63 47.97 4.07
CA ARG A 333 -7.26 48.74 2.87
C ARG A 333 -8.03 50.07 2.83
N PRO A 334 -7.40 51.20 2.46
CA PRO A 334 -8.12 52.39 2.06
C PRO A 334 -8.52 52.32 0.58
N GLN A 335 -9.64 52.96 0.27
CA GLN A 335 -10.22 53.15 -1.06
C GLN A 335 -9.32 54.05 -1.93
N GLY A 336 -9.17 53.70 -3.21
CA GLY A 336 -8.44 54.50 -4.19
C GLY A 336 -8.85 54.20 -5.64
N ARG A 337 -9.79 55.02 -6.12
CA ARG A 337 -10.18 55.43 -7.50
C ARG A 337 -9.87 54.60 -8.76
N ARG A 338 -10.90 54.68 -9.62
CA ARG A 338 -11.09 54.25 -11.02
C ARG A 338 -9.99 54.69 -12.00
N GLY A 339 -9.74 53.83 -12.99
CA GLY A 339 -9.14 54.18 -14.28
C GLY A 339 -9.34 53.05 -15.30
N ALA A 340 -10.14 53.30 -16.33
CA ALA A 340 -10.42 52.36 -17.42
C ALA A 340 -9.28 52.36 -18.46
N SER A 341 -8.95 51.19 -19.01
CA SER A 341 -8.25 51.10 -20.30
C SER A 341 -8.37 49.68 -20.89
N ARG A 342 -8.93 49.62 -22.10
CA ARG A 342 -8.93 48.46 -23.00
C ARG A 342 -7.55 48.29 -23.63
N ARG A 343 -7.06 47.06 -23.78
CA ARG A 343 -6.28 46.55 -24.95
C ARG A 343 -5.85 45.09 -24.73
N THR A 344 -6.46 44.15 -25.46
CA THR A 344 -5.83 43.32 -26.51
C THR A 344 -4.62 42.52 -26.04
N GLY A 345 -4.84 41.23 -25.78
CA GLY A 345 -3.78 40.26 -25.51
C GLY A 345 -3.09 39.77 -26.79
N PRO A 346 -1.84 39.25 -26.69
CA PRO A 346 -1.23 38.44 -27.71
C PRO A 346 -1.23 36.94 -27.33
N PRO A 347 -1.06 36.04 -28.32
CA PRO A 347 -1.43 34.63 -28.22
C PRO A 347 -0.38 33.77 -27.49
N HIS A 348 -0.87 32.66 -26.95
CA HIS A 348 -0.10 31.55 -26.39
C HIS A 348 0.96 31.02 -27.37
N PRO A 349 2.21 30.76 -26.92
CA PRO A 349 3.10 29.88 -27.65
C PRO A 349 2.73 28.41 -27.41
N PRO A 350 2.91 27.52 -28.41
CA PRO A 350 2.55 26.12 -28.30
C PRO A 350 3.43 25.37 -27.29
N ALA A 351 2.79 24.44 -26.58
CA ALA A 351 3.43 23.49 -25.68
C ALA A 351 4.51 22.69 -26.44
N ARG A 352 5.78 22.97 -26.13
CA ARG A 352 6.88 22.05 -26.46
C ARG A 352 6.84 20.88 -25.49
N ALA A 353 6.53 19.69 -26.01
CA ALA A 353 6.83 18.44 -25.33
C ALA A 353 8.34 18.40 -25.02
N ARG A 354 8.69 18.46 -23.74
CA ARG A 354 10.06 18.17 -23.30
C ARG A 354 10.26 16.66 -23.41
N SER A 355 11.18 16.25 -24.27
CA SER A 355 11.76 14.90 -24.23
C SER A 355 12.31 14.61 -22.82
N PRO A 356 12.19 13.38 -22.30
CA PRO A 356 12.80 13.01 -21.03
C PRO A 356 14.33 13.09 -21.12
N ALA A 357 14.95 13.55 -20.03
CA ALA A 357 16.40 13.61 -19.84
C ALA A 357 17.07 12.22 -19.93
N PRO A 358 18.35 12.13 -20.32
CA PRO A 358 18.98 10.89 -20.81
C PRO A 358 19.43 9.86 -19.74
N ASP A 359 18.93 9.90 -18.50
CA ASP A 359 19.44 9.02 -17.42
C ASP A 359 18.46 7.94 -16.92
N SER A 360 17.34 7.70 -17.60
CA SER A 360 16.41 6.64 -17.20
C SER A 360 16.88 5.26 -17.68
N ARG A 361 17.46 4.45 -16.78
CA ARG A 361 17.62 3.00 -17.02
C ARG A 361 16.33 2.30 -16.60
N VAL A 362 15.69 1.63 -17.56
CA VAL A 362 14.55 0.74 -17.27
C VAL A 362 15.07 -0.69 -17.20
N ALA A 363 15.01 -1.29 -16.02
CA ALA A 363 15.18 -2.74 -15.87
C ALA A 363 13.84 -3.40 -16.22
N ARG A 364 13.67 -3.80 -17.49
CA ARG A 364 12.47 -4.53 -17.94
C ARG A 364 12.71 -6.02 -17.92
N LEU A 365 12.01 -6.77 -17.08
CA LEU A 365 11.76 -8.19 -17.32
C LEU A 365 10.58 -8.30 -18.30
N ARG A 366 10.89 -8.31 -19.61
CA ARG A 366 9.92 -8.54 -20.70
C ARG A 366 10.41 -9.64 -21.65
N PRO A 367 9.53 -10.56 -22.10
CA PRO A 367 9.83 -11.58 -23.10
C PRO A 367 9.75 -11.04 -24.55
N ASP A 368 10.67 -11.52 -25.41
CA ASP A 368 10.82 -11.34 -26.89
C ASP A 368 11.16 -9.94 -27.47
N ALA A 369 11.82 -9.78 -28.63
CA ALA A 369 12.73 -10.60 -29.46
C ALA A 369 13.56 -9.64 -30.34
N THR A 370 14.72 -10.10 -30.84
CA THR A 370 15.69 -9.46 -31.77
C THR A 370 16.80 -8.58 -31.18
N ALA A 371 18.00 -8.78 -31.73
CA ALA A 371 19.29 -8.58 -31.10
C ALA A 371 20.16 -7.52 -31.78
N SER A 372 20.94 -6.77 -30.99
CA SER A 372 22.39 -6.54 -31.17
C SER A 372 22.96 -5.77 -29.96
N ARG A 373 24.17 -6.17 -29.52
CA ARG A 373 24.90 -5.88 -28.26
C ARG A 373 25.47 -4.44 -28.12
N PRO A 374 25.99 -3.98 -26.94
CA PRO A 374 26.61 -4.77 -25.84
C PRO A 374 26.10 -4.54 -24.40
N THR A 375 26.50 -5.50 -23.53
CA THR A 375 26.35 -5.61 -22.06
C THR A 375 24.93 -5.55 -21.45
N ARG A 376 24.21 -6.68 -21.48
CA ARG A 376 22.96 -6.90 -20.73
C ARG A 376 22.87 -8.34 -20.19
N PHE A 377 22.49 -8.46 -18.92
CA PHE A 377 22.01 -9.70 -18.29
C PHE A 377 20.94 -10.37 -19.15
N LEU A 378 21.10 -11.67 -19.38
CA LEU A 378 20.26 -12.50 -20.25
C LEU A 378 18.82 -12.60 -19.70
N LYS A 379 17.85 -12.35 -20.57
CA LYS A 379 16.41 -12.56 -20.37
C LYS A 379 16.02 -13.93 -20.92
N MET A 380 15.17 -14.69 -20.23
CA MET A 380 14.56 -15.91 -20.78
C MET A 380 13.09 -16.13 -20.36
N PRO A 381 12.30 -16.84 -21.19
CA PRO A 381 10.87 -17.02 -21.02
C PRO A 381 10.48 -18.08 -19.98
N MET A 382 9.48 -17.76 -19.17
CA MET A 382 8.86 -18.69 -18.21
C MET A 382 7.71 -19.44 -18.92
N ARG A 383 7.93 -20.71 -19.30
CA ARG A 383 6.86 -21.64 -19.67
C ARG A 383 6.71 -22.66 -18.54
N VAL A 384 5.74 -22.44 -17.66
CA VAL A 384 5.27 -23.49 -16.75
C VAL A 384 4.23 -24.29 -17.52
N ALA A 385 4.65 -25.42 -18.09
CA ALA A 385 3.72 -26.41 -18.61
C ALA A 385 3.22 -27.24 -17.43
N TRP A 386 1.97 -27.01 -17.03
CA TRP A 386 1.24 -28.00 -16.25
C TRP A 386 0.89 -29.13 -17.21
N ARG A 387 1.37 -30.35 -16.93
CA ARG A 387 0.84 -31.55 -17.58
C ARG A 387 -0.46 -31.90 -16.86
N ASP A 388 -1.49 -32.14 -17.67
CA ASP A 388 -2.88 -32.39 -17.25
C ASP A 388 -3.05 -33.46 -16.16
#